data_AF-A0A6J7XP86-F1
#
_entry.id   AF-A0A6J7XP86-F1
#
_cell.length_a   1.000
_cell.length_b   1.000
_cell.length_c   1.000
_cell.angle_alpha   90.00
_cell.angle_beta   90.00
_cell.angle_gamma   90.00
#
_symmetry.space_group_name_H-M   'P 1'
#
loop_
_entity.id
_entity.type
_entity.pdbx_description
1 polymer ?
#
loop_
_entity_poly.entity_id
_entity_poly.type
_entity_poly.pdbx_seq_one_letter_code
_entity_poly.pdbx_strand_id
1 'polypeptide(L)'
;MRIFRTFLIIVTISIVAPLAYAQSAPQEFSFSGSGYGHGVGLSQIGAKAMALAGESSTSIINYYFKDVQVVPVPDTQTLRVNVGHLLTEATMKSGTLDSVVQIFVGDIKDQIGVLPTATLTSKSGITFSQLGSQIIPSIIRGKTVTPLPQNREWTVRWSGTRYLDGTPSTLSLKIAGKTVVYRYGQFQVRSVKAGLLGYKMEITNSVRLHDEYLLGISEMSSSWPSAALEAQVIASRTYALNKAGDYKYACDCDLYSSIKDQSFVGYSKESELNYGFLWKSAVQASALDDNNGLAITYAGNIISAYFSSSSGGQSETSKNAWGTDQPYLVSVSDPSSLDPKINPRFYTWKRTVPQVMIAKAFGLSDVVRLEILKKNETGTVARISATSASGKTIVIRGETFRSRTQLPSAWFSIN
;
A
#
# COMPACT_ATOMS: atom_id res chain seq x y z
N MET A 1 -4.43 -95.10 -38.90
CA MET A 1 -4.19 -94.55 -37.55
C MET A 1 -4.70 -93.11 -37.50
N ARG A 2 -5.75 -92.86 -36.72
CA ARG A 2 -6.39 -91.53 -36.57
C ARG A 2 -5.49 -90.61 -35.74
N ILE A 3 -5.05 -89.49 -36.30
CA ILE A 3 -4.27 -88.46 -35.59
C ILE A 3 -5.25 -87.39 -35.12
N PHE A 4 -5.45 -87.32 -33.80
CA PHE A 4 -6.23 -86.28 -33.13
C PHE A 4 -5.52 -84.93 -33.23
N ARG A 5 -6.21 -83.90 -33.74
CA ARG A 5 -5.75 -82.50 -33.68
C ARG A 5 -6.15 -81.91 -32.34
N THR A 6 -5.18 -81.65 -31.49
CA THR A 6 -5.37 -80.92 -30.23
C THR A 6 -5.55 -79.43 -30.54
N PHE A 7 -6.75 -78.88 -30.27
CA PHE A 7 -7.00 -77.44 -30.32
C PHE A 7 -6.53 -76.81 -29.01
N LEU A 8 -5.55 -75.90 -29.08
CA LEU A 8 -5.08 -75.10 -27.96
C LEU A 8 -6.00 -73.88 -27.83
N ILE A 9 -6.81 -73.82 -26.76
CA ILE A 9 -7.62 -72.64 -26.43
C ILE A 9 -6.72 -71.64 -25.70
N ILE A 10 -6.38 -70.54 -26.37
CA ILE A 10 -5.68 -69.41 -25.74
C ILE A 10 -6.74 -68.56 -25.03
N VAL A 11 -6.77 -68.60 -23.70
CA VAL A 11 -7.57 -67.68 -22.88
C VAL A 11 -6.79 -66.38 -22.74
N THR A 12 -7.20 -65.34 -23.47
CA THR A 12 -6.69 -63.98 -23.29
C THR A 12 -7.33 -63.37 -22.05
N ILE A 13 -6.57 -63.27 -20.95
CA ILE A 13 -6.94 -62.48 -19.77
C ILE A 13 -6.70 -61.01 -20.11
N SER A 14 -7.76 -60.28 -20.43
CA SER A 14 -7.73 -58.83 -20.56
C SER A 14 -7.56 -58.21 -19.18
N ILE A 15 -6.35 -57.75 -18.86
CA ILE A 15 -6.10 -56.88 -17.71
C ILE A 15 -6.76 -55.54 -18.02
N VAL A 16 -7.94 -55.28 -17.45
CA VAL A 16 -8.55 -53.94 -17.47
C VAL A 16 -7.73 -53.10 -16.50
N ALA A 17 -6.80 -52.30 -17.01
CA ALA A 17 -6.17 -51.26 -16.22
C ALA A 17 -7.28 -50.30 -15.73
N PRO A 18 -7.32 -49.95 -14.44
CA PRO A 18 -8.28 -48.96 -13.97
C PRO A 18 -8.03 -47.67 -14.74
N LEU A 19 -9.09 -47.12 -15.34
CA LEU A 19 -9.09 -45.76 -15.89
C LEU A 19 -8.65 -44.84 -14.76
N ALA A 20 -7.41 -44.35 -14.81
CA ALA A 20 -6.97 -43.26 -13.98
C ALA A 20 -7.79 -42.04 -14.41
N TYR A 21 -8.89 -41.78 -13.70
CA TYR A 21 -9.58 -40.51 -13.82
C TYR A 21 -8.58 -39.43 -13.44
N ALA A 22 -8.06 -38.71 -14.43
CA ALA A 22 -7.34 -37.47 -14.18
C ALA A 22 -8.30 -36.58 -13.40
N GLN A 23 -8.02 -36.39 -12.11
CA GLN A 23 -8.84 -35.55 -11.26
C GLN A 23 -8.81 -34.15 -11.87
N SER A 24 -9.94 -33.72 -12.44
CA SER A 24 -10.04 -32.40 -13.04
C SER A 24 -9.78 -31.37 -11.95
N ALA A 25 -8.91 -30.39 -12.23
CA ALA A 25 -8.66 -29.29 -11.30
C ALA A 25 -9.99 -28.61 -10.93
N PRO A 26 -10.25 -28.35 -9.64
CA PRO A 26 -11.46 -27.63 -9.22
C PRO A 26 -11.47 -26.23 -9.84
N GLN A 27 -12.66 -25.67 -10.11
CA GLN A 27 -12.77 -24.32 -10.69
C GLN A 27 -12.36 -23.23 -9.70
N GLU A 28 -12.46 -23.49 -8.41
CA GLU A 28 -12.17 -22.56 -7.33
C GLU A 28 -11.84 -23.27 -6.02
N PHE A 29 -11.22 -22.54 -5.10
CA PHE A 29 -10.85 -23.00 -3.76
C PHE A 29 -11.48 -22.09 -2.71
N SER A 30 -12.09 -22.68 -1.68
CA SER A 30 -12.75 -21.95 -0.59
C SER A 30 -11.87 -21.83 0.64
N PHE A 31 -11.90 -20.66 1.26
CA PHE A 31 -11.12 -20.31 2.44
C PHE A 31 -12.01 -19.65 3.49
N SER A 32 -11.67 -19.87 4.75
CA SER A 32 -12.20 -19.13 5.89
C SER A 32 -11.05 -18.64 6.77
N GLY A 33 -11.24 -17.52 7.47
CA GLY A 33 -10.18 -16.94 8.29
C GLY A 33 -10.63 -15.75 9.13
N SER A 34 -9.66 -15.04 9.71
CA SER A 34 -9.83 -13.81 10.51
C SER A 34 -8.73 -12.80 10.18
N GLY A 35 -8.85 -11.56 10.64
CA GLY A 35 -7.85 -10.51 10.43
C GLY A 35 -7.78 -9.96 8.99
N TYR A 36 -7.01 -8.90 8.83
CA TYR A 36 -6.79 -8.25 7.54
C TYR A 36 -5.43 -7.54 7.50
N GLY A 37 -4.60 -7.92 6.55
CA GLY A 37 -3.21 -7.47 6.41
C GLY A 37 -2.20 -8.52 6.86
N HIS A 38 -0.94 -8.10 6.96
CA HIS A 38 0.20 -8.99 7.25
C HIS A 38 0.38 -9.31 8.74
N GLY A 39 -0.28 -8.57 9.64
CA GLY A 39 -0.31 -8.91 11.07
C GLY A 39 0.89 -8.50 11.92
N VAL A 40 1.91 -7.91 11.30
CA VAL A 40 3.17 -7.54 11.97
C VAL A 40 3.07 -6.12 12.51
N GLY A 41 3.53 -5.90 13.75
CA GLY A 41 3.49 -4.59 14.40
C GLY A 41 2.08 -4.18 14.85
N LEU A 42 1.74 -2.91 14.69
CA LEU A 42 0.52 -2.33 15.27
C LEU A 42 -0.75 -2.84 14.58
N SER A 43 -1.68 -3.42 15.36
CA SER A 43 -3.04 -3.67 14.89
C SER A 43 -3.89 -2.41 15.06
N GLN A 44 -4.47 -1.91 13.98
CA GLN A 44 -5.36 -0.75 14.02
C GLN A 44 -6.61 -1.04 14.86
N ILE A 45 -7.22 -2.20 14.67
CA ILE A 45 -8.37 -2.66 15.47
C ILE A 45 -8.01 -2.81 16.95
N GLY A 46 -6.86 -3.44 17.25
CA GLY A 46 -6.43 -3.57 18.63
C GLY A 46 -6.06 -2.23 19.27
N ALA A 47 -5.44 -1.30 18.53
CA ALA A 47 -5.19 0.08 18.97
C ALA A 47 -6.49 0.83 19.28
N LYS A 48 -7.52 0.68 18.44
CA LYS A 48 -8.87 1.21 18.72
C LYS A 48 -9.42 0.65 20.03
N ALA A 49 -9.33 -0.65 20.25
CA ALA A 49 -9.84 -1.29 21.47
C ALA A 49 -9.11 -0.80 22.73
N MET A 50 -7.78 -0.72 22.68
CA MET A 50 -6.97 -0.19 23.77
C MET A 50 -7.31 1.28 24.07
N ALA A 51 -7.47 2.11 23.03
CA ALA A 51 -7.87 3.51 23.22
C ALA A 51 -9.28 3.64 23.82
N LEU A 52 -10.22 2.78 23.44
CA LEU A 52 -11.55 2.71 24.08
C LEU A 52 -11.48 2.27 25.55
N ALA A 53 -10.45 1.51 25.92
CA ALA A 53 -10.16 1.13 27.31
C ALA A 53 -9.40 2.21 28.10
N GLY A 54 -9.10 3.36 27.48
CA GLY A 54 -8.44 4.50 28.12
C GLY A 54 -6.91 4.49 28.02
N GLU A 55 -6.32 3.59 27.23
CA GLU A 55 -4.88 3.55 27.03
C GLU A 55 -4.36 4.76 26.23
N SER A 56 -3.17 5.22 26.58
CA SER A 56 -2.48 6.31 25.86
C SER A 56 -1.90 5.84 24.52
N SER A 57 -1.61 6.77 23.62
CA SER A 57 -0.92 6.49 22.34
C SER A 57 0.42 5.77 22.56
N THR A 58 1.21 6.22 23.54
CA THR A 58 2.48 5.60 23.94
C THR A 58 2.28 4.20 24.52
N SER A 59 1.26 3.97 25.34
CA SER A 59 0.92 2.62 25.84
C SER A 59 0.60 1.67 24.69
N ILE A 60 -0.21 2.13 23.72
CA ILE A 60 -0.56 1.36 22.53
C ILE A 60 0.70 1.01 21.72
N ILE A 61 1.60 1.97 21.49
CA ILE A 61 2.85 1.74 20.77
C ILE A 61 3.72 0.71 21.49
N ASN A 62 3.97 0.88 22.79
CA ASN A 62 4.81 -0.03 23.58
C ASN A 62 4.18 -1.42 23.74
N TYR A 63 2.87 -1.53 23.54
CA TYR A 63 2.21 -2.82 23.48
C TYR A 63 2.61 -3.59 22.21
N TYR A 64 2.56 -2.96 21.03
CA TYR A 64 2.83 -3.61 19.74
C TYR A 64 4.31 -3.67 19.34
N PHE A 65 5.14 -2.75 19.85
CA PHE A 65 6.56 -2.68 19.57
C PHE A 65 7.34 -2.85 20.88
N LYS A 66 8.25 -3.83 20.95
CA LYS A 66 8.97 -4.15 22.20
C LYS A 66 10.31 -3.46 22.32
N ASP A 67 10.65 -3.10 23.56
CA ASP A 67 11.91 -2.45 23.93
C ASP A 67 12.21 -1.19 23.10
N VAL A 68 11.15 -0.49 22.69
CA VAL A 68 11.22 0.77 21.95
C VAL A 68 11.05 1.97 22.88
N GLN A 69 11.39 3.14 22.37
CA GLN A 69 11.09 4.42 22.99
C GLN A 69 10.31 5.29 22.02
N VAL A 70 9.33 6.04 22.55
CA VAL A 70 8.64 7.10 21.82
C VAL A 70 9.30 8.41 22.21
N VAL A 71 10.03 9.00 21.28
CA VAL A 71 10.89 10.17 21.54
C VAL A 71 10.69 11.23 20.45
N PRO A 72 10.90 12.52 20.77
CA PRO A 72 10.94 13.55 19.74
C PRO A 72 12.14 13.36 18.81
N VAL A 73 11.89 13.51 17.52
CA VAL A 73 12.91 13.51 16.48
C VAL A 73 12.64 14.61 15.47
N PRO A 74 13.67 15.16 14.81
CA PRO A 74 13.47 16.09 13.70
C PRO A 74 12.70 15.42 12.56
N ASP A 75 11.61 16.04 12.10
CA ASP A 75 10.73 15.49 11.06
C ASP A 75 10.32 16.53 9.99
N THR A 76 11.14 17.56 9.79
CA THR A 76 10.90 18.65 8.81
C THR A 76 11.37 18.34 7.40
N GLN A 77 11.90 17.14 7.16
CA GLN A 77 12.38 16.77 5.83
C GLN A 77 11.25 16.69 4.80
N THR A 78 11.57 17.09 3.57
CA THR A 78 10.67 16.95 2.42
C THR A 78 10.72 15.51 1.90
N LEU A 79 9.55 14.89 1.77
CA LEU A 79 9.34 13.57 1.20
C LEU A 79 8.80 13.69 -0.21
N ARG A 80 9.33 12.90 -1.15
CA ARG A 80 8.83 12.80 -2.51
C ARG A 80 7.91 11.59 -2.62
N VAL A 81 6.60 11.85 -2.56
CA VAL A 81 5.56 10.80 -2.57
C VAL A 81 5.06 10.57 -3.99
N ASN A 82 5.21 9.37 -4.55
CA ASN A 82 4.64 9.03 -5.85
C ASN A 82 3.11 8.98 -5.78
N VAL A 83 2.47 9.90 -6.48
CA VAL A 83 1.01 10.07 -6.54
C VAL A 83 0.44 9.72 -7.93
N GLY A 84 1.31 9.43 -8.90
CA GLY A 84 0.96 8.97 -10.22
C GLY A 84 2.05 8.06 -10.78
N HIS A 85 1.70 6.81 -11.11
CA HIS A 85 2.66 5.78 -11.49
C HIS A 85 2.39 5.24 -12.89
N LEU A 86 3.45 5.12 -13.70
CA LEU A 86 3.42 4.56 -15.06
C LEU A 86 2.35 5.22 -15.96
N LEU A 87 2.22 6.54 -15.91
CA LEU A 87 1.18 7.26 -16.61
C LEU A 87 1.56 7.57 -18.07
N THR A 88 0.54 7.75 -18.90
CA THR A 88 0.66 8.33 -20.25
C THR A 88 0.05 9.72 -20.33
N GLU A 89 -0.86 10.05 -19.42
CA GLU A 89 -1.55 11.33 -19.33
C GLU A 89 -1.89 11.66 -17.88
N ALA A 90 -1.88 12.95 -17.54
CA ALA A 90 -2.38 13.48 -16.28
C ALA A 90 -2.88 14.91 -16.48
N THR A 91 -3.97 15.28 -15.83
CA THR A 91 -4.51 16.64 -15.87
C THR A 91 -4.50 17.25 -14.48
N MET A 92 -4.02 18.48 -14.36
CA MET A 92 -4.07 19.27 -13.13
C MET A 92 -4.93 20.52 -13.31
N LYS A 93 -5.68 20.87 -12.27
CA LYS A 93 -6.49 22.10 -12.24
C LYS A 93 -6.68 22.58 -10.81
N SER A 94 -6.54 23.89 -10.59
CA SER A 94 -7.03 24.52 -9.37
C SER A 94 -8.42 25.10 -9.62
N GLY A 95 -9.38 24.77 -8.74
CA GLY A 95 -10.72 25.33 -8.75
C GLY A 95 -10.92 26.49 -7.78
N THR A 96 -9.93 26.80 -6.95
CA THR A 96 -10.03 27.84 -5.92
C THR A 96 -9.98 29.22 -6.57
N LEU A 97 -10.92 30.11 -6.25
CA LEU A 97 -10.90 31.50 -6.73
C LEU A 97 -9.57 32.17 -6.38
N ASP A 98 -9.04 32.98 -7.30
CA ASP A 98 -7.76 33.69 -7.18
C ASP A 98 -6.52 32.80 -7.00
N SER A 99 -6.65 31.48 -7.18
CA SER A 99 -5.49 30.60 -7.15
C SER A 99 -4.58 30.85 -8.35
N VAL A 100 -3.28 30.77 -8.09
CA VAL A 100 -2.23 30.81 -9.11
C VAL A 100 -1.56 29.46 -9.17
N VAL A 101 -1.32 28.93 -10.37
CA VAL A 101 -0.51 27.73 -10.61
C VAL A 101 0.62 28.09 -11.57
N GLN A 102 1.86 27.80 -11.18
CA GLN A 102 3.07 28.08 -11.95
C GLN A 102 3.73 26.79 -12.43
N ILE A 103 4.18 26.80 -13.68
CA ILE A 103 4.78 25.66 -14.37
C ILE A 103 6.23 26.01 -14.71
N PHE A 104 7.14 25.09 -14.40
CA PHE A 104 8.57 25.25 -14.61
C PHE A 104 9.13 24.06 -15.36
N VAL A 105 10.11 24.32 -16.23
CA VAL A 105 10.96 23.28 -16.82
C VAL A 105 11.97 22.80 -15.77
N GLY A 106 12.10 21.48 -15.61
CA GLY A 106 13.06 20.84 -14.70
C GLY A 106 12.54 20.61 -13.27
N ASP A 107 13.42 20.04 -12.44
CA ASP A 107 13.19 19.86 -10.99
C ASP A 107 13.73 21.07 -10.23
N ILE A 108 12.83 21.98 -9.86
CA ILE A 108 13.19 23.23 -9.19
C ILE A 108 13.52 23.01 -7.71
N LYS A 109 13.17 21.84 -7.14
CA LYS A 109 13.34 21.53 -5.72
C LYS A 109 12.76 22.66 -4.85
N ASP A 110 13.49 23.12 -3.83
CA ASP A 110 13.05 24.18 -2.91
C ASP A 110 13.48 25.60 -3.36
N GLN A 111 14.02 25.78 -4.58
CA GLN A 111 14.46 27.10 -5.05
C GLN A 111 13.28 28.06 -5.21
N ILE A 112 13.39 29.29 -4.69
CA ILE A 112 12.40 30.36 -4.82
C ILE A 112 12.90 31.42 -5.81
N GLY A 113 12.00 32.12 -6.49
CA GLY A 113 12.36 33.21 -7.41
C GLY A 113 12.73 32.78 -8.83
N VAL A 114 12.62 31.50 -9.15
CA VAL A 114 12.74 31.00 -10.54
C VAL A 114 11.58 31.54 -11.37
N LEU A 115 11.83 31.96 -12.61
CA LEU A 115 10.79 32.44 -13.50
C LEU A 115 9.97 31.26 -14.06
N PRO A 116 8.63 31.29 -13.97
CA PRO A 116 7.80 30.24 -14.52
C PRO A 116 7.77 30.28 -16.05
N THR A 117 7.74 29.11 -16.68
CA THR A 117 7.47 28.95 -18.11
C THR A 117 6.02 29.32 -18.44
N ALA A 118 5.10 29.08 -17.51
CA ALA A 118 3.71 29.51 -17.65
C ALA A 118 3.03 29.70 -16.30
N THR A 119 2.02 30.57 -16.29
CA THR A 119 1.15 30.84 -15.15
C THR A 119 -0.31 30.63 -15.53
N LEU A 120 -1.02 29.90 -14.68
CA LEU A 120 -2.43 29.55 -14.81
C LEU A 120 -3.23 30.16 -13.66
N THR A 121 -4.49 30.48 -13.95
CA THR A 121 -5.47 30.95 -12.97
C THR A 121 -6.56 29.90 -12.77
N SER A 122 -7.46 30.12 -11.80
CA SER A 122 -8.56 29.20 -11.40
C SER A 122 -9.49 28.72 -12.53
N LYS A 123 -9.52 29.41 -13.68
CA LYS A 123 -10.31 29.02 -14.86
C LYS A 123 -9.55 28.13 -15.85
N SER A 124 -8.27 27.88 -15.62
CA SER A 124 -7.37 27.14 -16.52
C SER A 124 -6.97 25.80 -15.93
N GLY A 125 -6.65 24.83 -16.78
CA GLY A 125 -6.02 23.57 -16.40
C GLY A 125 -4.75 23.31 -17.20
N ILE A 126 -4.02 22.27 -16.85
CA ILE A 126 -2.86 21.79 -17.62
C ILE A 126 -2.93 20.27 -17.76
N THR A 127 -2.68 19.76 -18.96
CA THR A 127 -2.55 18.32 -19.21
C THR A 127 -1.13 17.99 -19.62
N PHE A 128 -0.54 16.99 -19.00
CA PHE A 128 0.76 16.44 -19.33
C PHE A 128 0.56 15.16 -20.13
N SER A 129 1.15 15.08 -21.32
CA SER A 129 1.08 13.89 -22.19
C SER A 129 2.48 13.34 -22.43
N GLN A 130 2.65 12.03 -22.25
CA GLN A 130 3.91 11.33 -22.49
C GLN A 130 4.17 11.19 -24.00
N LEU A 131 5.37 11.57 -24.46
CA LEU A 131 5.83 11.38 -25.85
C LEU A 131 7.27 10.87 -25.87
N GLY A 132 7.47 9.58 -26.15
CA GLY A 132 8.80 8.98 -26.12
C GLY A 132 9.43 9.20 -24.74
N SER A 133 10.65 9.75 -24.66
CA SER A 133 11.29 10.11 -23.40
C SER A 133 10.90 11.49 -22.85
N GLN A 134 10.05 12.24 -23.54
CA GLN A 134 9.66 13.62 -23.21
C GLN A 134 8.20 13.68 -22.72
N ILE A 135 7.84 14.81 -22.12
CA ILE A 135 6.49 15.16 -21.70
C ILE A 135 6.13 16.50 -22.32
N ILE A 136 4.91 16.60 -22.85
CA ILE A 136 4.35 17.82 -23.40
C ILE A 136 3.24 18.30 -22.46
N PRO A 137 3.46 19.40 -21.72
CA PRO A 137 2.38 20.08 -21.02
C PRO A 137 1.56 20.91 -22.00
N SER A 138 0.24 20.91 -21.84
CA SER A 138 -0.69 21.70 -22.62
C SER A 138 -1.67 22.44 -21.72
N ILE A 139 -1.67 23.76 -21.80
CA ILE A 139 -2.57 24.62 -21.02
C ILE A 139 -3.95 24.61 -21.66
N ILE A 140 -4.97 24.41 -20.84
CA ILE A 140 -6.38 24.36 -21.24
C ILE A 140 -7.08 25.61 -20.70
N ARG A 141 -7.63 26.43 -21.60
CA ARG A 141 -8.43 27.62 -21.27
C ARG A 141 -9.74 27.59 -22.07
N GLY A 142 -10.81 27.13 -21.43
CA GLY A 142 -12.08 26.89 -22.13
C GLY A 142 -11.91 25.84 -23.22
N LYS A 143 -12.11 26.23 -24.49
CA LYS A 143 -11.93 25.36 -25.66
C LYS A 143 -10.52 25.43 -26.26
N THR A 144 -9.68 26.36 -25.80
CA THR A 144 -8.33 26.58 -26.33
C THR A 144 -7.33 25.69 -25.60
N VAL A 145 -6.50 24.99 -26.38
CA VAL A 145 -5.37 24.20 -25.89
C VAL A 145 -4.08 24.79 -26.45
N THR A 146 -3.15 25.15 -25.58
CA THR A 146 -1.86 25.72 -25.96
C THR A 146 -0.73 24.85 -25.43
N PRO A 147 0.03 24.16 -26.30
CA PRO A 147 1.16 23.35 -25.86
C PRO A 147 2.32 24.23 -25.38
N LEU A 148 3.04 23.75 -24.37
CA LEU A 148 4.34 24.26 -23.96
C LEU A 148 5.46 23.45 -24.65
N PRO A 149 6.72 23.94 -24.64
CA PRO A 149 7.86 23.16 -25.12
C PRO A 149 7.89 21.77 -24.49
N GLN A 150 8.42 20.77 -25.19
CA GLN A 150 8.61 19.44 -24.61
C GLN A 150 9.82 19.42 -23.66
N ASN A 151 9.69 18.73 -22.53
CA ASN A 151 10.81 18.45 -21.64
C ASN A 151 10.60 17.13 -20.90
N ARG A 152 11.68 16.53 -20.40
CA ARG A 152 11.63 15.27 -19.64
C ARG A 152 11.09 15.45 -18.24
N GLU A 153 11.23 16.65 -17.68
CA GLU A 153 10.93 16.94 -16.28
C GLU A 153 10.31 18.32 -16.11
N TRP A 154 9.31 18.41 -15.24
CA TRP A 154 8.56 19.63 -14.96
C TRP A 154 8.25 19.74 -13.47
N THR A 155 8.20 20.97 -12.98
CA THR A 155 7.71 21.29 -11.64
C THR A 155 6.41 22.10 -11.73
N VAL A 156 5.44 21.78 -10.89
CA VAL A 156 4.16 22.49 -10.75
C VAL A 156 4.00 22.98 -9.32
N ARG A 157 3.82 24.29 -9.14
CA ARG A 157 3.57 24.94 -7.84
C ARG A 157 2.25 25.66 -7.86
N TRP A 158 1.57 25.73 -6.72
CA TRP A 158 0.29 26.45 -6.59
C TRP A 158 0.24 27.30 -5.33
N SER A 159 -0.56 28.36 -5.37
CA SER A 159 -0.59 29.41 -4.37
C SER A 159 -1.05 28.94 -3.00
N GLY A 160 -0.51 29.56 -1.96
CA GLY A 160 -0.81 29.26 -0.56
C GLY A 160 -0.14 27.98 -0.06
N THR A 161 0.94 27.56 -0.71
CA THR A 161 1.86 26.50 -0.27
C THR A 161 3.20 27.12 0.11
N ARG A 162 4.09 26.34 0.76
CA ARG A 162 5.48 26.78 1.03
C ARG A 162 6.29 27.15 -0.21
N TYR A 163 5.81 26.76 -1.39
CA TYR A 163 6.50 26.90 -2.67
C TYR A 163 6.02 28.09 -3.51
N LEU A 164 4.85 28.64 -3.20
CA LEU A 164 4.26 29.78 -3.89
C LEU A 164 3.28 30.51 -2.96
N ASP A 165 3.61 31.74 -2.61
CA ASP A 165 2.75 32.62 -1.83
C ASP A 165 1.45 32.95 -2.57
N GLY A 166 0.43 33.37 -1.81
CA GLY A 166 -0.88 33.78 -2.32
C GLY A 166 -2.03 33.05 -1.64
N THR A 167 -3.21 33.12 -2.25
CA THR A 167 -4.44 32.54 -1.68
C THR A 167 -4.27 31.04 -1.42
N PRO A 168 -4.54 30.56 -0.18
CA PRO A 168 -4.69 29.14 0.13
C PRO A 168 -5.56 28.43 -0.91
N SER A 169 -4.95 27.54 -1.70
CA SER A 169 -5.64 26.88 -2.80
C SER A 169 -5.38 25.38 -2.82
N THR A 170 -6.18 24.67 -3.62
CA THR A 170 -6.03 23.23 -3.84
C THR A 170 -5.78 22.94 -5.31
N LEU A 171 -4.97 21.92 -5.57
CA LEU A 171 -4.71 21.42 -6.90
C LEU A 171 -5.32 20.02 -7.05
N SER A 172 -6.28 19.88 -7.96
CA SER A 172 -6.78 18.58 -8.37
C SER A 172 -5.83 17.94 -9.37
N LEU A 173 -5.55 16.66 -9.21
CA LEU A 173 -4.81 15.81 -10.15
C LEU A 173 -5.74 14.68 -10.60
N LYS A 174 -6.01 14.62 -11.90
CA LYS A 174 -6.79 13.58 -12.55
C LYS A 174 -5.86 12.62 -13.29
N ILE A 175 -5.92 11.35 -12.92
CA ILE A 175 -5.14 10.25 -13.51
C ILE A 175 -6.04 9.02 -13.67
N ALA A 176 -5.98 8.35 -14.82
CA ALA A 176 -6.75 7.12 -15.09
C ALA A 176 -8.25 7.20 -14.67
N GLY A 177 -8.89 8.36 -14.92
CA GLY A 177 -10.30 8.60 -14.58
C GLY A 177 -10.59 8.92 -13.11
N LYS A 178 -9.60 8.88 -12.21
CA LYS A 178 -9.74 9.25 -10.80
C LYS A 178 -9.16 10.64 -10.54
N THR A 179 -9.81 11.41 -9.67
CA THR A 179 -9.33 12.74 -9.25
C THR A 179 -8.99 12.72 -7.77
N VAL A 180 -7.79 13.17 -7.43
CA VAL A 180 -7.34 13.40 -6.05
C VAL A 180 -7.00 14.87 -5.89
N VAL A 181 -7.31 15.46 -4.74
CA VAL A 181 -7.10 16.88 -4.46
C VAL A 181 -5.96 17.03 -3.45
N TYR A 182 -5.09 18.01 -3.67
CA TYR A 182 -3.91 18.26 -2.85
C TYR A 182 -3.90 19.71 -2.38
N ARG A 183 -3.55 19.90 -1.10
CA ARG A 183 -3.45 21.23 -0.48
C ARG A 183 -2.00 21.68 -0.32
N TYR A 184 -1.07 20.75 -0.14
CA TYR A 184 0.31 21.03 0.23
C TYR A 184 1.34 20.53 -0.77
N GLY A 185 2.52 21.11 -0.67
CA GLY A 185 3.68 20.71 -1.45
C GLY A 185 3.72 21.31 -2.85
N GLN A 186 4.51 20.66 -3.70
CA GLN A 186 4.61 20.91 -5.14
C GLN A 186 4.59 19.56 -5.87
N PHE A 187 4.33 19.57 -7.18
CA PHE A 187 4.46 18.36 -7.99
C PHE A 187 5.71 18.39 -8.85
N GLN A 188 6.35 17.24 -8.98
CA GLN A 188 7.27 16.94 -10.06
C GLN A 188 6.62 15.95 -11.01
N VAL A 189 6.76 16.21 -12.31
CA VAL A 189 6.24 15.40 -13.40
C VAL A 189 7.43 14.98 -14.25
N ARG A 190 7.75 13.69 -14.25
CA ARG A 190 9.00 13.18 -14.81
C ARG A 190 8.80 11.97 -15.70
N SER A 191 9.47 11.95 -16.85
CA SER A 191 9.51 10.79 -17.74
C SER A 191 10.66 9.85 -17.34
N VAL A 192 10.27 8.64 -16.91
CA VAL A 192 11.14 7.59 -16.39
C VAL A 192 11.08 6.36 -17.31
N LYS A 193 12.22 5.69 -17.49
CA LYS A 193 12.29 4.44 -18.29
C LYS A 193 11.76 3.27 -17.45
N ALA A 194 10.65 2.68 -17.88
CA ALA A 194 9.93 1.61 -17.19
C ALA A 194 10.16 0.24 -17.86
N GLY A 195 11.40 -0.25 -17.83
CA GLY A 195 11.75 -1.58 -18.37
C GLY A 195 11.24 -1.81 -19.80
N LEU A 196 10.50 -2.90 -20.01
CA LEU A 196 9.91 -3.26 -21.31
C LEU A 196 8.72 -2.38 -21.73
N LEU A 197 8.16 -1.56 -20.85
CA LEU A 197 7.00 -0.69 -21.13
C LEU A 197 7.39 0.64 -21.80
N GLY A 198 8.68 0.84 -22.09
CA GLY A 198 9.22 2.08 -22.62
C GLY A 198 9.28 3.17 -21.56
N TYR A 199 9.14 4.43 -21.97
CA TYR A 199 9.06 5.55 -21.03
C TYR A 199 7.63 5.77 -20.57
N LYS A 200 7.49 6.15 -19.30
CA LYS A 200 6.23 6.49 -18.65
C LYS A 200 6.43 7.68 -17.71
N MET A 201 5.34 8.39 -17.47
CA MET A 201 5.30 9.55 -16.61
C MET A 201 5.07 9.11 -15.16
N GLU A 202 5.95 9.56 -14.29
CA GLU A 202 5.80 9.51 -12.84
C GLU A 202 5.44 10.91 -12.34
N ILE A 203 4.51 10.99 -11.39
CA ILE A 203 4.14 12.25 -10.73
C ILE A 203 4.36 12.08 -9.24
N THR A 204 5.14 12.97 -8.65
CA THR A 204 5.42 12.96 -7.21
C THR A 204 5.02 14.26 -6.55
N ASN A 205 4.49 14.17 -5.33
CA ASN A 205 4.22 15.32 -4.46
C ASN A 205 5.37 15.46 -3.46
N SER A 206 6.10 16.57 -3.53
CA SER A 206 7.10 16.93 -2.54
C SER A 206 6.43 17.64 -1.36
N VAL A 207 6.35 16.99 -0.21
CA VAL A 207 5.65 17.46 1.00
C VAL A 207 6.54 17.33 2.23
N ARG A 208 6.47 18.29 3.15
CA ARG A 208 7.14 18.24 4.45
C ARG A 208 6.50 17.17 5.32
N LEU A 209 7.30 16.32 5.94
CA LEU A 209 6.79 15.24 6.77
C LEU A 209 5.95 15.76 7.94
N HIS A 210 6.48 16.72 8.71
CA HIS A 210 5.90 17.28 9.92
C HIS A 210 4.39 17.60 9.86
N ASP A 211 3.98 18.41 8.88
CA ASP A 211 2.65 19.03 8.84
C ASP A 211 2.03 19.12 7.44
N GLU A 212 2.56 18.39 6.45
CA GLU A 212 1.95 18.30 5.11
C GLU A 212 1.65 16.84 4.75
N TYR A 213 2.64 15.95 4.89
CA TYR A 213 2.49 14.53 4.57
C TYR A 213 1.52 13.82 5.52
N LEU A 214 1.72 13.97 6.84
CA LEU A 214 0.93 13.27 7.85
C LEU A 214 -0.56 13.64 7.80
N LEU A 215 -0.89 14.87 7.40
CA LEU A 215 -2.28 15.31 7.22
C LEU A 215 -3.02 14.54 6.11
N GLY A 216 -2.29 13.98 5.14
CA GLY A 216 -2.86 13.19 4.05
C GLY A 216 -2.85 11.67 4.26
N ILE A 217 -2.34 11.17 5.39
CA ILE A 217 -2.29 9.73 5.68
C ILE A 217 -3.68 9.20 6.05
N SER A 218 -4.16 8.23 5.28
CA SER A 218 -5.49 7.62 5.45
C SER A 218 -5.40 6.12 5.65
N GLU A 219 -4.84 5.73 6.79
CA GLU A 219 -4.68 4.33 7.20
C GLU A 219 -5.80 3.85 8.13
N MET A 220 -6.36 4.75 8.94
CA MET A 220 -7.48 4.46 9.84
C MET A 220 -8.57 5.52 9.72
N SER A 221 -9.80 5.21 10.18
CA SER A 221 -10.90 6.18 10.16
C SER A 221 -10.65 7.32 11.14
N SER A 222 -10.92 8.57 10.72
CA SER A 222 -10.73 9.75 11.58
C SER A 222 -11.72 9.82 12.75
N SER A 223 -12.79 9.03 12.73
CA SER A 223 -13.78 8.97 13.82
C SER A 223 -13.35 8.10 15.00
N TRP A 224 -12.18 7.45 14.92
CA TRP A 224 -11.68 6.59 15.98
C TRP A 224 -11.15 7.40 17.17
N PRO A 225 -11.01 6.78 18.36
CA PRO A 225 -10.54 7.47 19.55
C PRO A 225 -9.18 8.14 19.35
N SER A 226 -8.99 9.31 19.98
CA SER A 226 -7.81 10.16 19.79
C SER A 226 -6.48 9.43 20.03
N ALA A 227 -6.37 8.63 21.10
CA ALA A 227 -5.14 7.88 21.38
C ALA A 227 -4.79 6.85 20.28
N ALA A 228 -5.79 6.27 19.60
CA ALA A 228 -5.57 5.38 18.47
C ALA A 228 -5.09 6.16 17.23
N LEU A 229 -5.69 7.33 16.98
CA LEU A 229 -5.28 8.24 15.90
C LEU A 229 -3.83 8.68 16.10
N GLU A 230 -3.47 9.14 17.30
CA GLU A 230 -2.13 9.61 17.63
C GLU A 230 -1.09 8.48 17.55
N ALA A 231 -1.41 7.27 18.02
CA ALA A 231 -0.54 6.11 17.87
C ALA A 231 -0.26 5.79 16.38
N GLN A 232 -1.27 5.92 15.52
CA GLN A 232 -1.10 5.74 14.08
C GLN A 232 -0.30 6.86 13.44
N VAL A 233 -0.48 8.12 13.84
CA VAL A 233 0.35 9.23 13.36
C VAL A 233 1.81 8.97 13.70
N ILE A 234 2.12 8.59 14.95
CA ILE A 234 3.48 8.29 15.39
C ILE A 234 4.07 7.11 14.60
N ALA A 235 3.31 6.04 14.39
CA ALA A 235 3.73 4.90 13.55
C ALA A 235 3.97 5.32 12.09
N SER A 236 3.07 6.11 11.50
CA SER A 236 3.18 6.61 10.13
C SER A 236 4.36 7.56 9.95
N ARG A 237 4.61 8.47 10.90
CA ARG A 237 5.81 9.32 10.93
C ARG A 237 7.07 8.48 10.98
N THR A 238 7.13 7.52 11.89
CA THR A 238 8.27 6.63 12.06
C THR A 238 8.57 5.84 10.78
N TYR A 239 7.55 5.25 10.16
CA TYR A 239 7.73 4.54 8.89
C TYR A 239 8.22 5.48 7.78
N ALA A 240 7.66 6.69 7.68
CA ALA A 240 8.07 7.65 6.67
C ALA A 240 9.53 8.10 6.87
N LEU A 241 9.95 8.39 8.11
CA LEU A 241 11.34 8.68 8.47
C LEU A 241 12.28 7.52 8.11
N ASN A 242 11.88 6.28 8.41
CA ASN A 242 12.68 5.08 8.09
C ASN A 242 12.86 4.89 6.58
N LYS A 243 11.90 5.32 5.76
CA LYS A 243 11.96 5.24 4.29
C LYS A 243 12.55 6.47 3.63
N ALA A 244 12.63 7.58 4.34
CA ALA A 244 13.08 8.81 3.75
C ALA A 244 14.57 8.72 3.37
N GLY A 245 14.91 9.12 2.15
CA GLY A 245 16.27 8.96 1.61
C GLY A 245 16.50 7.65 0.85
N ASP A 246 15.63 6.64 0.96
CA ASP A 246 15.63 5.46 0.09
C ASP A 246 14.99 5.81 -1.26
N TYR A 247 15.64 6.68 -2.02
CA TYR A 247 15.14 7.18 -3.30
C TYR A 247 15.07 6.06 -4.34
N LYS A 248 13.87 5.87 -4.91
CA LYS A 248 13.56 4.84 -5.89
C LYS A 248 13.45 5.48 -7.27
N TYR A 249 14.48 5.28 -8.10
CA TYR A 249 14.51 5.76 -9.48
C TYR A 249 13.30 5.31 -10.33
N ALA A 250 12.72 4.14 -10.05
CA ALA A 250 11.62 3.57 -10.82
C ALA A 250 10.28 4.33 -10.65
N CYS A 251 10.10 5.09 -9.57
CA CYS A 251 8.92 5.91 -9.30
C CYS A 251 9.24 7.39 -9.10
N ASP A 252 10.53 7.76 -9.21
CA ASP A 252 11.03 9.08 -8.87
C ASP A 252 10.67 9.51 -7.43
N CYS A 253 10.70 8.57 -6.47
CA CYS A 253 10.05 8.76 -5.16
C CYS A 253 10.79 8.14 -3.97
N ASP A 254 10.53 8.66 -2.77
CA ASP A 254 10.87 8.01 -1.50
C ASP A 254 9.80 6.98 -1.11
N LEU A 255 8.53 7.34 -1.32
CA LEU A 255 7.35 6.59 -0.87
C LEU A 255 6.30 6.53 -1.99
N TYR A 256 5.58 5.42 -2.10
CA TYR A 256 4.34 5.35 -2.86
C TYR A 256 3.14 5.83 -2.03
N SER A 257 2.16 6.48 -2.66
CA SER A 257 0.91 6.90 -2.01
C SER A 257 -0.11 5.76 -1.77
N SER A 258 0.31 4.51 -1.94
CA SER A 258 -0.56 3.33 -1.92
C SER A 258 -0.09 2.32 -0.90
N ILE A 259 -0.80 1.19 -0.76
CA ILE A 259 -0.45 0.06 0.12
C ILE A 259 0.93 -0.57 -0.14
N LYS A 260 1.66 -0.15 -1.19
CA LYS A 260 3.09 -0.47 -1.34
C LYS A 260 3.93 0.15 -0.22
N ASP A 261 3.52 1.32 0.27
CA ASP A 261 4.06 2.02 1.44
C ASP A 261 2.88 2.43 2.35
N GLN A 262 2.44 3.70 2.29
CA GLN A 262 1.31 4.20 3.06
C GLN A 262 0.25 4.83 2.14
N SER A 263 -1.01 4.67 2.53
CA SER A 263 -2.17 5.31 1.91
C SER A 263 -2.13 6.82 2.12
N PHE A 264 -1.61 7.55 1.12
CA PHE A 264 -1.58 9.01 1.11
C PHE A 264 -2.62 9.55 0.11
N VAL A 265 -3.68 10.16 0.65
CA VAL A 265 -4.88 10.56 -0.11
C VAL A 265 -4.98 12.07 -0.35
N GLY A 266 -3.87 12.79 -0.13
CA GLY A 266 -3.82 14.24 -0.24
C GLY A 266 -4.76 14.92 0.75
N TYR A 267 -5.51 15.92 0.28
CA TYR A 267 -6.33 16.79 1.11
C TYR A 267 -7.56 16.10 1.73
N SER A 268 -8.03 15.02 1.11
CA SER A 268 -9.31 14.40 1.47
C SER A 268 -9.39 13.87 2.90
N LYS A 269 -8.25 13.58 3.52
CA LYS A 269 -8.17 13.09 4.90
C LYS A 269 -8.45 14.19 5.92
N GLU A 270 -7.66 15.27 5.91
CA GLU A 270 -7.86 16.38 6.84
C GLU A 270 -9.15 17.16 6.55
N SER A 271 -9.64 17.11 5.31
CA SER A 271 -10.89 17.75 4.90
C SER A 271 -12.11 16.85 5.04
N GLU A 272 -11.99 15.68 5.67
CA GLU A 272 -13.11 14.75 5.88
C GLU A 272 -14.21 15.45 6.69
N LEU A 273 -15.44 15.43 6.18
CA LEU A 273 -16.59 16.04 6.85
C LEU A 273 -16.78 15.38 8.23
N ASN A 274 -17.03 16.21 9.26
CA ASN A 274 -17.26 15.81 10.65
C ASN A 274 -16.08 15.20 11.42
N TYR A 275 -15.03 14.69 10.76
CA TYR A 275 -13.97 13.96 11.48
C TYR A 275 -12.54 14.36 11.09
N GLY A 276 -12.33 15.07 9.98
CA GLY A 276 -10.99 15.44 9.52
C GLY A 276 -10.22 16.27 10.55
N PHE A 277 -10.92 17.08 11.36
CA PHE A 277 -10.33 17.83 12.46
C PHE A 277 -9.74 16.94 13.55
N LEU A 278 -10.31 15.76 13.83
CA LEU A 278 -9.76 14.82 14.82
C LEU A 278 -8.43 14.24 14.36
N TRP A 279 -8.32 13.90 13.07
CA TRP A 279 -7.03 13.48 12.50
C TRP A 279 -5.99 14.59 12.57
N LYS A 280 -6.36 15.80 12.17
CA LYS A 280 -5.49 16.98 12.26
C LYS A 280 -5.02 17.24 13.69
N SER A 281 -5.92 17.13 14.67
CA SER A 281 -5.58 17.26 16.09
C SER A 281 -4.62 16.16 16.56
N ALA A 282 -4.74 14.92 16.07
CA ALA A 282 -3.79 13.86 16.38
C ALA A 282 -2.40 14.13 15.76
N VAL A 283 -2.35 14.68 14.54
CA VAL A 283 -1.09 15.12 13.91
C VAL A 283 -0.42 16.18 14.79
N GLN A 284 -1.16 17.21 15.21
CA GLN A 284 -0.68 18.27 16.08
C GLN A 284 -0.28 17.78 17.47
N ALA A 285 -1.06 16.90 18.10
CA ALA A 285 -0.77 16.37 19.44
C ALA A 285 0.52 15.53 19.47
N SER A 286 0.88 14.91 18.35
CA SER A 286 2.12 14.16 18.22
C SER A 286 3.34 15.02 17.82
N ALA A 287 3.15 16.33 17.59
CA ALA A 287 4.22 17.29 17.34
C ALA A 287 4.56 18.01 18.66
N LEU A 288 5.83 17.99 19.08
CA LEU A 288 6.25 18.68 20.31
C LEU A 288 6.53 20.16 20.06
N ASP A 289 7.07 20.47 18.89
CA ASP A 289 7.35 21.82 18.41
C ASP A 289 7.33 21.83 16.88
N ASP A 290 7.58 22.99 16.25
CA ASP A 290 7.53 23.17 14.79
C ASP A 290 8.55 22.33 14.00
N ASN A 291 9.51 21.70 14.67
CA ASN A 291 10.61 20.96 14.06
C ASN A 291 10.70 19.50 14.49
N ASN A 292 10.02 19.12 15.58
CA ASN A 292 10.13 17.79 16.17
C ASN A 292 8.78 17.14 16.39
N GLY A 293 8.66 15.89 15.94
CA GLY A 293 7.52 15.03 16.17
C GLY A 293 7.90 13.76 16.93
N LEU A 294 6.95 13.15 17.61
CA LEU A 294 7.15 11.86 18.28
C LEU A 294 7.30 10.74 17.25
N ALA A 295 8.38 9.97 17.37
CA ALA A 295 8.66 8.78 16.57
C ALA A 295 9.13 7.61 17.46
N ILE A 296 9.11 6.40 16.90
CA ILE A 296 9.46 5.17 17.60
C ILE A 296 10.90 4.81 17.27
N THR A 297 11.72 4.62 18.31
CA THR A 297 13.11 4.21 18.17
C THR A 297 13.40 2.91 18.91
N TYR A 298 14.32 2.12 18.37
CA TYR A 298 14.89 0.95 19.03
C TYR A 298 16.40 1.12 19.04
N ALA A 299 17.02 1.05 20.22
CA ALA A 299 18.44 1.32 20.40
C ALA A 299 18.89 2.64 19.72
N GLY A 300 18.08 3.70 19.83
CA GLY A 300 18.34 5.02 19.25
C GLY A 300 18.09 5.16 17.75
N ASN A 301 17.71 4.10 17.04
CA ASN A 301 17.46 4.12 15.60
C ASN A 301 15.95 4.14 15.29
N ILE A 302 15.53 4.91 14.29
CA ILE A 302 14.14 4.92 13.79
C ILE A 302 13.79 3.51 13.28
N ILE A 303 12.73 2.91 13.82
CA ILE A 303 12.34 1.55 13.46
C ILE A 303 11.58 1.49 12.13
N SER A 304 11.52 0.30 11.53
CA SER A 304 10.48 -0.01 10.54
C SER A 304 9.14 -0.26 11.25
N ALA A 305 8.34 0.79 11.42
CA ALA A 305 7.04 0.75 12.10
C ALA A 305 5.93 0.21 11.19
N TYR A 306 5.79 -1.12 11.12
CA TYR A 306 4.70 -1.75 10.37
C TYR A 306 3.38 -1.74 11.15
N PHE A 307 2.27 -1.70 10.41
CA PHE A 307 0.92 -1.78 10.97
C PHE A 307 -0.03 -2.44 9.97
N SER A 308 -1.13 -2.99 10.47
CA SER A 308 -2.17 -3.61 9.64
C SER A 308 -3.55 -3.44 10.26
N SER A 309 -4.60 -3.69 9.46
CA SER A 309 -5.98 -3.46 9.91
C SER A 309 -6.34 -4.30 11.13
N SER A 310 -6.08 -5.61 11.09
CA SER A 310 -6.42 -6.53 12.18
C SER A 310 -5.53 -7.76 12.18
N SER A 311 -5.15 -8.23 13.38
CA SER A 311 -4.22 -9.33 13.61
C SER A 311 -4.88 -10.72 13.70
N GLY A 312 -6.19 -10.83 13.51
CA GLY A 312 -6.87 -12.12 13.62
C GLY A 312 -6.79 -12.80 15.01
N GLY A 313 -6.42 -12.06 16.06
CA GLY A 313 -6.37 -12.52 17.45
C GLY A 313 -4.99 -12.40 18.12
N GLN A 314 -3.93 -12.34 17.32
CA GLN A 314 -2.54 -12.34 17.78
C GLN A 314 -1.66 -11.74 16.68
N SER A 315 -0.79 -10.77 16.98
CA SER A 315 0.14 -10.22 15.97
C SER A 315 1.19 -11.25 15.55
N GLU A 316 1.80 -11.05 14.38
CA GLU A 316 2.83 -11.93 13.82
C GLU A 316 4.22 -11.29 13.91
N THR A 317 5.24 -12.15 14.01
CA THR A 317 6.64 -11.73 13.93
C THR A 317 7.06 -11.42 12.49
N SER A 318 7.97 -10.45 12.32
CA SER A 318 8.57 -10.16 11.00
C SER A 318 9.31 -11.38 10.42
N LYS A 319 9.92 -12.20 11.27
CA LYS A 319 10.59 -13.45 10.87
C LYS A 319 9.64 -14.44 10.23
N ASN A 320 8.46 -14.66 10.81
CA ASN A 320 7.49 -15.60 10.24
C ASN A 320 6.81 -15.05 8.98
N ALA A 321 6.47 -13.75 8.98
CA ALA A 321 5.83 -13.12 7.83
C ALA A 321 6.78 -13.00 6.63
N TRP A 322 8.01 -12.54 6.85
CA TRP A 322 8.92 -12.12 5.78
C TRP A 322 10.32 -12.76 5.83
N GLY A 323 10.67 -13.46 6.91
CA GLY A 323 11.93 -14.22 7.02
C GLY A 323 13.08 -13.45 7.65
N THR A 324 12.89 -12.17 7.89
CA THR A 324 13.88 -11.30 8.55
C THR A 324 13.35 -10.92 9.92
N ASP A 325 14.11 -11.26 10.95
CA ASP A 325 13.75 -10.95 12.33
C ASP A 325 14.01 -9.48 12.64
N GLN A 326 13.14 -8.89 13.47
CA GLN A 326 13.30 -7.54 14.00
C GLN A 326 12.94 -7.61 15.50
N PRO A 327 13.87 -7.30 16.42
CA PRO A 327 13.67 -7.55 17.85
C PRO A 327 12.44 -6.89 18.46
N TYR A 328 12.04 -5.74 17.91
CA TYR A 328 10.87 -4.99 18.37
C TYR A 328 9.54 -5.45 17.73
N LEU A 329 9.56 -6.33 16.72
CA LEU A 329 8.37 -6.86 16.03
C LEU A 329 8.07 -8.30 16.47
N VAL A 330 7.70 -8.43 17.74
CA VAL A 330 7.30 -9.72 18.32
C VAL A 330 5.79 -9.91 18.30
N SER A 331 5.37 -11.14 18.52
CA SER A 331 3.96 -11.50 18.63
C SER A 331 3.37 -11.03 19.97
N VAL A 332 2.24 -10.33 19.92
CA VAL A 332 1.46 -9.90 21.09
C VAL A 332 -0.02 -10.22 20.90
N SER A 333 -0.70 -10.51 22.01
CA SER A 333 -2.12 -10.88 22.00
C SER A 333 -2.98 -9.72 21.50
N ASP A 334 -4.03 -10.01 20.74
CA ASP A 334 -4.99 -8.99 20.30
C ASP A 334 -6.38 -9.62 20.14
N PRO A 335 -7.01 -10.02 21.27
CA PRO A 335 -8.31 -10.69 21.24
C PRO A 335 -9.41 -9.81 20.65
N SER A 336 -9.25 -8.48 20.73
CA SER A 336 -10.16 -7.49 20.15
C SER A 336 -10.29 -7.62 18.63
N SER A 337 -9.26 -8.14 17.95
CA SER A 337 -9.34 -8.48 16.52
C SER A 337 -10.37 -9.57 16.20
N LEU A 338 -10.77 -10.38 17.17
CA LEU A 338 -11.79 -11.42 17.04
C LEU A 338 -13.15 -11.01 17.62
N ASP A 339 -13.28 -9.81 18.18
CA ASP A 339 -14.55 -9.31 18.70
C ASP A 339 -15.42 -8.76 17.55
N PRO A 340 -16.61 -9.34 17.28
CA PRO A 340 -17.50 -8.88 16.21
C PRO A 340 -18.04 -7.46 16.42
N LYS A 341 -18.06 -6.93 17.65
CA LYS A 341 -18.48 -5.55 17.94
C LYS A 341 -17.38 -4.55 17.58
N ILE A 342 -16.13 -4.89 17.88
CA ILE A 342 -14.98 -4.01 17.60
C ILE A 342 -14.53 -4.12 16.14
N ASN A 343 -14.50 -5.35 15.61
CA ASN A 343 -14.04 -5.71 14.26
C ASN A 343 -15.11 -6.43 13.42
N PRO A 344 -16.28 -5.80 13.15
CA PRO A 344 -17.39 -6.46 12.47
C PRO A 344 -17.07 -6.97 11.07
N ARG A 345 -16.02 -6.46 10.42
CA ARG A 345 -15.66 -6.82 9.04
C ARG A 345 -14.71 -8.00 8.94
N PHE A 346 -13.80 -8.16 9.90
CA PHE A 346 -12.69 -9.12 9.80
C PHE A 346 -12.47 -9.95 11.06
N TYR A 347 -13.37 -9.92 12.05
CA TYR A 347 -13.37 -10.91 13.13
C TYR A 347 -13.45 -12.34 12.55
N THR A 348 -14.19 -12.50 11.44
CA THR A 348 -14.14 -13.66 10.56
C THR A 348 -14.43 -13.25 9.11
N TRP A 349 -14.00 -14.05 8.15
CA TRP A 349 -14.31 -13.88 6.73
C TRP A 349 -14.34 -15.23 6.00
N LYS A 350 -15.06 -15.27 4.87
CA LYS A 350 -15.03 -16.37 3.89
C LYS A 350 -14.70 -15.80 2.51
N ARG A 351 -13.84 -16.50 1.77
CA ARG A 351 -13.42 -16.11 0.42
C ARG A 351 -13.27 -17.32 -0.47
N THR A 352 -13.52 -17.12 -1.75
CA THR A 352 -13.28 -18.10 -2.79
C THR A 352 -12.28 -17.53 -3.77
N VAL A 353 -11.29 -18.33 -4.15
CA VAL A 353 -10.20 -17.93 -5.05
C VAL A 353 -10.29 -18.79 -6.32
N PRO A 354 -10.39 -18.19 -7.51
CA PRO A 354 -10.41 -18.93 -8.77
C PRO A 354 -9.14 -19.77 -8.96
N GLN A 355 -9.29 -20.95 -9.55
CA GLN A 355 -8.20 -21.87 -9.88
C GLN A 355 -7.03 -21.16 -10.57
N VAL A 356 -7.32 -20.29 -11.54
CA VAL A 356 -6.30 -19.54 -12.30
C VAL A 356 -5.42 -18.67 -11.39
N MET A 357 -5.98 -18.10 -10.33
CA MET A 357 -5.22 -17.28 -9.37
C MET A 357 -4.39 -18.16 -8.44
N ILE A 358 -4.91 -19.32 -8.03
CA ILE A 358 -4.15 -20.31 -7.25
C ILE A 358 -2.96 -20.83 -8.08
N ALA A 359 -3.19 -21.31 -9.30
CA ALA A 359 -2.13 -21.80 -10.19
C ALA A 359 -1.07 -20.71 -10.44
N LYS A 360 -1.49 -19.47 -10.75
CA LYS A 360 -0.57 -18.33 -10.90
C LYS A 360 0.22 -18.05 -9.63
N ALA A 361 -0.37 -18.16 -8.45
CA ALA A 361 0.33 -17.94 -7.18
C ALA A 361 1.51 -18.92 -6.97
N PHE A 362 1.39 -20.14 -7.48
CA PHE A 362 2.44 -21.17 -7.41
C PHE A 362 3.30 -21.29 -8.67
N GLY A 363 2.97 -20.57 -9.76
CA GLY A 363 3.65 -20.72 -11.05
C GLY A 363 3.38 -22.09 -11.70
N LEU A 364 2.18 -22.60 -11.54
CA LEU A 364 1.70 -23.86 -12.12
C LEU A 364 0.68 -23.57 -13.24
N SER A 365 0.45 -24.55 -14.12
CA SER A 365 -0.62 -24.53 -15.12
C SER A 365 -2.00 -24.70 -14.49
N ASP A 366 -2.07 -25.53 -13.46
CA ASP A 366 -3.26 -25.97 -12.78
C ASP A 366 -2.93 -26.45 -11.36
N VAL A 367 -3.93 -26.51 -10.49
CA VAL A 367 -3.81 -27.07 -9.13
C VAL A 367 -4.97 -28.01 -8.86
N VAL A 368 -4.65 -29.29 -8.59
CA VAL A 368 -5.64 -30.33 -8.24
C VAL A 368 -5.72 -30.58 -6.74
N ARG A 369 -4.65 -30.26 -5.99
CA ARG A 369 -4.58 -30.42 -4.53
C ARG A 369 -3.84 -29.25 -3.90
N LEU A 370 -4.44 -28.67 -2.87
CA LEU A 370 -3.90 -27.55 -2.09
C LEU A 370 -3.93 -27.91 -0.61
N GLU A 371 -2.82 -27.73 0.09
CA GLU A 371 -2.68 -28.19 1.48
C GLU A 371 -1.86 -27.25 2.35
N ILE A 372 -2.37 -26.96 3.54
CA ILE A 372 -1.61 -26.27 4.59
C ILE A 372 -0.67 -27.31 5.23
N LEU A 373 0.64 -27.11 5.06
CA LEU A 373 1.66 -28.02 5.60
C LEU A 373 2.02 -27.69 7.06
N LYS A 374 2.00 -26.40 7.41
CA LYS A 374 2.38 -25.94 8.75
C LYS A 374 1.72 -24.60 9.06
N LYS A 375 1.28 -24.43 10.31
CA LYS A 375 0.93 -23.14 10.91
C LYS A 375 2.02 -22.67 11.88
N ASN A 376 2.18 -21.36 12.02
CA ASN A 376 2.99 -20.76 13.07
C ASN A 376 2.22 -20.81 14.40
N GLU A 377 2.91 -20.55 15.51
CA GLU A 377 2.32 -20.51 16.87
C GLU A 377 1.20 -19.47 16.98
N THR A 378 1.31 -18.39 16.22
CA THR A 378 0.32 -17.29 16.10
C THR A 378 -0.94 -17.67 15.33
N GLY A 379 -0.98 -18.88 14.73
CA GLY A 379 -2.10 -19.37 13.92
C GLY A 379 -2.04 -19.01 12.43
N THR A 380 -1.08 -18.18 11.98
CA THR A 380 -0.88 -17.92 10.54
C THR A 380 -0.40 -19.17 9.81
N VAL A 381 -0.73 -19.29 8.53
CA VAL A 381 -0.17 -20.35 7.67
C VAL A 381 1.31 -20.08 7.42
N ALA A 382 2.18 -20.98 7.89
CA ALA A 382 3.62 -20.89 7.69
C ALA A 382 4.02 -21.38 6.29
N ARG A 383 3.51 -22.55 5.90
CA ARG A 383 3.80 -23.19 4.61
C ARG A 383 2.55 -23.82 4.02
N ILE A 384 2.38 -23.66 2.71
CA ILE A 384 1.28 -24.21 1.92
C ILE A 384 1.84 -24.82 0.64
N SER A 385 1.31 -25.96 0.23
CA SER A 385 1.70 -26.67 -1.00
C SER A 385 0.56 -26.77 -1.99
N ALA A 386 0.87 -26.65 -3.27
CA ALA A 386 -0.02 -26.95 -4.38
C ALA A 386 0.58 -28.03 -5.27
N THR A 387 -0.24 -28.98 -5.71
CA THR A 387 0.11 -30.04 -6.65
C THR A 387 -0.74 -29.91 -7.91
N SER A 388 -0.10 -29.95 -9.08
CA SER A 388 -0.75 -29.92 -10.42
C SER A 388 -1.17 -31.32 -10.87
N ALA A 389 -2.01 -31.43 -11.90
CA ALA A 389 -2.39 -32.73 -12.49
C ALA A 389 -1.19 -33.51 -13.04
N SER A 390 -0.10 -32.82 -13.41
CA SER A 390 1.16 -33.44 -13.83
C SER A 390 1.97 -34.09 -12.69
N GLY A 391 1.53 -33.93 -11.43
CA GLY A 391 2.24 -34.40 -10.24
C GLY A 391 3.31 -33.43 -9.72
N LYS A 392 3.55 -32.29 -10.40
CA LYS A 392 4.48 -31.27 -9.90
C LYS A 392 3.90 -30.58 -8.67
N THR A 393 4.68 -30.56 -7.58
CA THR A 393 4.33 -29.91 -6.30
C THR A 393 5.25 -28.71 -6.03
N ILE A 394 4.67 -27.59 -5.61
CA ILE A 394 5.39 -26.38 -5.21
C ILE A 394 4.95 -25.97 -3.81
N VAL A 395 5.92 -25.57 -2.98
CA VAL A 395 5.70 -25.09 -1.61
C VAL A 395 6.10 -23.63 -1.50
N ILE A 396 5.21 -22.80 -0.95
CA ILE A 396 5.49 -21.38 -0.67
C ILE A 396 5.11 -21.04 0.78
N ARG A 397 5.51 -19.85 1.24
CA ARG A 397 5.09 -19.30 2.54
C ARG A 397 3.63 -18.87 2.48
N GLY A 398 2.91 -18.96 3.60
CA GLY A 398 1.50 -18.55 3.64
C GLY A 398 1.31 -17.05 3.37
N GLU A 399 2.21 -16.18 3.83
CA GLU A 399 2.13 -14.74 3.51
C GLU A 399 2.36 -14.46 2.02
N THR A 400 3.29 -15.19 1.38
CA THR A 400 3.49 -15.11 -0.08
C THR A 400 2.23 -15.57 -0.81
N PHE A 401 1.60 -16.66 -0.36
CA PHE A 401 0.34 -17.13 -0.91
C PHE A 401 -0.76 -16.08 -0.76
N ARG A 402 -0.99 -15.56 0.47
CA ARG A 402 -1.97 -14.51 0.76
C ARG A 402 -1.80 -13.31 -0.16
N SER A 403 -0.58 -12.78 -0.27
CA SER A 403 -0.28 -11.64 -1.13
C SER A 403 -0.64 -11.90 -2.60
N ARG A 404 -0.29 -13.08 -3.12
CA ARG A 404 -0.55 -13.45 -4.53
C ARG A 404 -2.01 -13.78 -4.82
N THR A 405 -2.77 -14.24 -3.83
CA THR A 405 -4.20 -14.60 -3.96
C THR A 405 -5.15 -13.54 -3.41
N GLN A 406 -4.62 -12.44 -2.88
CA GLN A 406 -5.40 -11.35 -2.29
C GLN A 406 -6.34 -11.79 -1.17
N LEU A 407 -5.99 -12.88 -0.47
CA LEU A 407 -6.69 -13.24 0.76
C LEU A 407 -6.53 -12.13 1.80
N PRO A 408 -7.55 -11.90 2.66
CA PRO A 408 -7.49 -10.86 3.69
C PRO A 408 -6.25 -10.96 4.58
N SER A 409 -5.87 -12.17 5.00
CA SER A 409 -4.78 -12.39 5.96
C SER A 409 -4.14 -13.78 5.77
N ALA A 410 -3.07 -14.05 6.52
CA ALA A 410 -2.46 -15.38 6.61
C ALA A 410 -3.12 -16.29 7.66
N TRP A 411 -4.10 -15.80 8.44
CA TRP A 411 -4.91 -16.61 9.36
C TRP A 411 -6.08 -17.24 8.61
N PHE A 412 -5.81 -18.34 7.91
CA PHE A 412 -6.85 -19.02 7.15
C PHE A 412 -6.79 -20.55 7.27
N SER A 413 -7.90 -21.15 6.87
CA SER A 413 -8.09 -22.58 6.65
C SER A 413 -8.67 -22.79 5.25
N ILE A 414 -8.39 -23.96 4.66
CA ILE A 414 -9.00 -24.42 3.40
C ILE A 414 -10.28 -25.19 3.80
N ASN A 415 -11.39 -24.92 3.12
CA ASN A 415 -12.68 -25.57 3.40
C ASN A 415 -12.94 -26.77 2.51
#